data_AF-A0A658BNK5-F1
#
_entry.id   AF-A0A658BNK5-F1
#
_cell.length_a   1.000
_cell.length_b   1.000
_cell.length_c   1.000
_cell.angle_alpha   90.00
_cell.angle_beta   90.00
_cell.angle_gamma   90.00
#
_symmetry.space_group_name_H-M   'P 1'
#
loop_
_entity.id
_entity.type
_entity.pdbx_description
1 polymer ?
#
loop_
_entity_poly.entity_id
_entity_poly.type
_entity_poly.pdbx_seq_one_letter_code
_entity_poly.pdbx_strand_id
1 'polypeptide(L)'
;GVTPHSLGNPYCDICPSRIATTLLTGSTEQMALRTGDGIAFVLGAIANTLAGFTLVAAFAVRQPFCRICPLLSFNAVFQRLSPMRLAKKQHDKCDKCGICAKACPMDIHEIAREHGSKAYHEDCTLCGRCAEFCPDDGVIQMKWGPVPLFKSNREYYKRRMKGEMPDGAIKIVAAPRKPAAGADEHA
;
A
#
# COMPACT_ATOMS: atom_id res chain seq x y z
N GLY A 1 22.11 -29.30 1.93
CA GLY A 1 20.80 -29.02 1.33
C GLY A 1 20.99 -28.92 -0.17
N VAL A 2 20.14 -29.57 -0.95
CA VAL A 2 20.25 -29.74 -2.42
C VAL A 2 19.78 -28.51 -3.22
N THR A 3 19.80 -27.32 -2.64
CA THR A 3 19.46 -26.07 -3.34
C THR A 3 20.69 -25.18 -3.48
N PRO A 4 21.01 -24.68 -4.69
CA PRO A 4 22.08 -23.70 -4.85
C PRO A 4 21.74 -22.44 -4.05
N HIS A 5 22.75 -21.76 -3.48
CA HIS A 5 22.57 -20.55 -2.68
C HIS A 5 21.74 -19.45 -3.38
N SER A 6 21.67 -19.47 -4.72
CA SER A 6 20.85 -18.57 -5.55
C SER A 6 19.33 -18.82 -5.48
N LEU A 7 18.87 -19.93 -4.89
CA LEU A 7 17.46 -20.25 -4.67
C LEU A 7 16.97 -19.90 -3.25
N GLY A 8 17.82 -19.34 -2.39
CA GLY A 8 17.47 -19.03 -1.02
C GLY A 8 16.46 -17.88 -0.88
N ASN A 9 16.54 -16.87 -1.77
CA ASN A 9 15.71 -15.65 -1.72
C ASN A 9 15.21 -15.18 -3.11
N PRO A 10 14.60 -16.05 -3.93
CA PRO A 10 14.22 -15.72 -5.31
C PRO A 10 13.27 -14.50 -5.40
N TYR A 11 12.45 -14.30 -4.36
CA TYR A 11 11.57 -13.14 -4.26
C TYR A 11 12.32 -11.83 -4.05
N CYS A 12 13.40 -11.83 -3.25
CA CYS A 12 14.23 -10.65 -3.04
C CYS A 12 15.05 -10.32 -4.29
N ASP A 13 15.38 -11.31 -5.12
CA ASP A 13 16.14 -11.12 -6.36
C ASP A 13 15.25 -10.60 -7.51
N ILE A 14 13.94 -10.88 -7.46
CA ILE A 14 12.95 -10.39 -8.45
C ILE A 14 12.27 -9.08 -8.06
N CYS A 15 12.50 -8.60 -6.83
CA CYS A 15 11.82 -7.42 -6.29
C CYS A 15 12.44 -6.11 -6.84
N PRO A 16 11.73 -5.33 -7.67
CA PRO A 16 12.20 -4.08 -8.24
C PRO A 16 12.38 -2.98 -7.18
N SER A 17 11.76 -3.08 -5.99
CA SER A 17 12.06 -2.13 -4.90
C SER A 17 13.47 -2.31 -4.35
N ARG A 18 14.04 -3.52 -4.43
CA ARG A 18 15.44 -3.77 -4.07
C ARG A 18 16.38 -3.14 -5.10
N ILE A 19 16.07 -3.25 -6.38
CA ILE A 19 16.82 -2.59 -7.48
C ILE A 19 16.73 -1.06 -7.35
N ALA A 20 15.55 -0.52 -7.04
CA ALA A 20 15.38 0.91 -6.78
C ALA A 20 16.17 1.38 -5.54
N THR A 21 16.19 0.58 -4.47
CA THR A 21 16.96 0.89 -3.25
C THR A 21 18.45 0.81 -3.52
N THR A 22 18.94 -0.15 -4.32
CA THR A 22 20.37 -0.26 -4.63
C THR A 22 20.88 0.81 -5.57
N LEU A 23 20.05 1.25 -6.53
CA LEU A 23 20.28 2.46 -7.30
C LEU A 23 20.40 3.70 -6.40
N LEU A 24 19.49 3.86 -5.43
CA LEU A 24 19.52 4.97 -4.47
C LEU A 24 20.75 4.92 -3.53
N THR A 25 21.24 3.73 -3.18
CA THR A 25 22.48 3.57 -2.40
C THR A 25 23.75 3.58 -3.25
N GLY A 26 23.64 3.78 -4.57
CA GLY A 26 24.78 3.89 -5.48
C GLY A 26 25.52 2.57 -5.75
N SER A 27 24.93 1.41 -5.43
CA SER A 27 25.56 0.10 -5.65
C SER A 27 25.05 -0.54 -6.94
N THR A 28 25.92 -0.63 -7.96
CA THR A 28 25.61 -1.23 -9.28
C THR A 28 25.76 -2.74 -9.32
N GLU A 29 26.19 -3.35 -8.20
CA GLU A 29 26.40 -4.80 -8.01
C GLU A 29 25.19 -5.67 -8.42
N GLN A 30 23.97 -5.12 -8.37
CA GLN A 30 22.72 -5.83 -8.68
C GLN A 30 22.21 -5.58 -10.11
N MET A 31 22.73 -4.56 -10.81
CA MET A 31 22.48 -4.37 -12.24
C MET A 31 23.47 -5.14 -13.13
N ALA A 32 24.60 -5.57 -12.55
CA ALA A 32 25.60 -6.37 -13.23
C ALA A 32 25.09 -7.82 -13.41
N LEU A 33 24.86 -8.22 -14.67
CA LEU A 33 24.55 -9.60 -15.03
C LEU A 33 25.69 -10.52 -14.57
N ARG A 34 25.42 -11.41 -13.61
CA ARG A 34 26.38 -12.43 -13.18
C ARG A 34 26.46 -13.50 -14.28
N THR A 35 27.47 -13.41 -15.14
CA THR A 35 27.68 -14.30 -16.30
C THR A 35 28.24 -15.69 -15.94
N GLY A 36 28.54 -15.94 -14.66
CA GLY A 36 29.12 -17.20 -14.17
C GLY A 36 28.13 -18.35 -13.93
N ASP A 37 26.86 -18.05 -13.63
CA ASP A 37 25.81 -19.04 -13.37
C ASP A 37 24.62 -18.82 -14.31
N GLY A 38 24.28 -19.81 -15.15
CA GLY A 38 23.20 -19.68 -16.13
C GLY A 38 21.83 -19.35 -15.52
N ILE A 39 21.55 -19.83 -14.30
CA ILE A 39 20.32 -19.51 -13.56
C ILE A 39 20.35 -18.06 -13.05
N ALA A 40 21.49 -17.58 -12.55
CA ALA A 40 21.64 -16.20 -12.09
C ALA A 40 21.55 -15.21 -13.26
N PHE A 41 22.05 -15.59 -14.44
CA PHE A 41 21.90 -14.80 -15.66
C PHE A 41 20.43 -14.66 -16.07
N VAL A 42 19.67 -15.77 -16.11
CA VAL A 42 18.25 -15.74 -16.49
C VAL A 42 17.41 -14.97 -15.47
N LEU A 43 17.62 -15.20 -14.17
CA LEU A 43 16.90 -14.47 -13.12
C LEU A 43 17.24 -12.97 -13.12
N GLY A 44 18.52 -12.61 -13.32
CA GLY A 44 18.95 -11.22 -13.44
C GLY A 44 18.38 -10.51 -14.67
N ALA A 45 18.32 -11.20 -15.82
CA ALA A 45 17.73 -10.67 -17.05
C ALA A 45 16.21 -10.44 -16.90
N ILE A 46 15.49 -11.38 -16.28
CA ILE A 46 14.07 -11.24 -15.96
C ILE A 46 13.84 -10.08 -14.99
N ALA A 47 14.65 -9.98 -13.93
CA ALA A 47 14.54 -8.92 -12.92
C ALA A 47 14.79 -7.53 -13.53
N ASN A 48 15.82 -7.36 -14.37
CA ASN A 48 16.09 -6.08 -15.05
C ASN A 48 14.97 -5.71 -16.03
N THR A 49 14.42 -6.68 -16.76
CA THR A 49 13.31 -6.44 -17.70
C THR A 49 12.03 -6.05 -16.95
N LEU A 50 11.70 -6.74 -15.85
CA LEU A 50 10.57 -6.40 -14.97
C LEU A 50 10.77 -5.04 -14.29
N ALA A 51 11.97 -4.72 -13.85
CA ALA A 51 12.28 -3.42 -13.26
C ALA A 51 12.10 -2.29 -14.28
N GLY A 52 12.61 -2.45 -15.50
CA GLY A 52 12.39 -1.52 -16.59
C GLY A 52 10.91 -1.33 -16.93
N PHE A 53 10.15 -2.43 -17.06
CA PHE A 53 8.71 -2.37 -17.30
C PHE A 53 7.96 -1.68 -16.15
N THR A 54 8.31 -1.99 -14.90
CA THR A 54 7.68 -1.40 -13.72
C THR A 54 7.98 0.10 -13.62
N LEU A 55 9.19 0.53 -13.96
CA LEU A 55 9.56 1.96 -14.01
C LEU A 55 8.76 2.71 -15.08
N VAL A 56 8.56 2.12 -16.25
CA VAL A 56 7.71 2.70 -17.30
C VAL A 56 6.24 2.74 -16.86
N ALA A 57 5.74 1.64 -16.30
CA ALA A 57 4.36 1.54 -15.80
C ALA A 57 4.08 2.45 -14.61
N ALA A 58 5.10 2.87 -13.85
CA ALA A 58 4.95 3.79 -12.72
C ALA A 58 4.47 5.19 -13.13
N PHE A 59 4.69 5.58 -14.40
CA PHE A 59 4.17 6.83 -14.94
C PHE A 59 2.70 6.73 -15.36
N ALA A 60 2.17 5.52 -15.58
CA ALA A 60 0.80 5.30 -16.09
C ALA A 60 -0.17 4.78 -15.03
N VAL A 61 0.30 4.03 -14.02
CA VAL A 61 -0.54 3.31 -13.06
C VAL A 61 -0.07 3.58 -11.63
N ARG A 62 -1.01 3.79 -10.70
CA ARG A 62 -0.68 3.84 -9.27
C ARG A 62 -0.29 2.44 -8.80
N GLN A 63 0.93 2.29 -8.29
CA GLN A 63 1.45 1.04 -7.71
C GLN A 63 1.47 -0.18 -8.68
N PRO A 64 2.14 -0.09 -9.84
CA PRO A 64 2.19 -1.16 -10.83
C PRO A 64 2.86 -2.43 -10.28
N PHE A 65 3.83 -2.26 -9.37
CA PHE A 65 4.53 -3.38 -8.76
C PHE A 65 3.60 -4.26 -7.93
N CYS A 66 2.66 -3.66 -7.19
CA CYS A 66 1.75 -4.43 -6.34
C CYS A 66 0.85 -5.36 -7.17
N ARG A 67 0.37 -4.91 -8.34
CA ARG A 67 -0.49 -5.72 -9.23
C ARG A 67 0.23 -6.89 -9.92
N ILE A 68 1.55 -6.80 -10.07
CA ILE A 68 2.37 -7.81 -10.77
C ILE A 68 3.15 -8.70 -9.77
N CYS A 69 3.17 -8.33 -8.49
CA CYS A 69 3.97 -9.01 -7.49
C CYS A 69 3.38 -10.41 -7.14
N PRO A 70 4.12 -11.51 -7.38
CA PRO A 70 3.66 -12.86 -7.03
C PRO A 70 3.47 -13.07 -5.52
N LEU A 71 4.06 -12.21 -4.67
CA LEU A 71 3.80 -12.20 -3.23
C LEU A 71 2.41 -11.61 -2.89
N LEU A 72 1.83 -10.76 -3.74
CA LEU A 72 0.45 -10.29 -3.52
C LEU A 72 -0.55 -11.44 -3.71
N SER A 73 -0.31 -12.34 -4.67
CA SER A 73 -1.09 -13.57 -4.83
C SER A 73 -1.00 -14.48 -3.60
N PHE A 74 0.18 -14.56 -2.95
CA PHE A 74 0.33 -15.29 -1.70
C PHE A 74 -0.36 -14.57 -0.51
N ASN A 75 -0.35 -13.23 -0.52
CA ASN A 75 -1.10 -12.43 0.45
C ASN A 75 -2.61 -12.59 0.28
N ALA A 76 -3.09 -12.79 -0.96
CA ALA A 76 -4.48 -13.08 -1.26
C ALA A 76 -4.96 -14.44 -0.69
N VAL A 77 -4.05 -15.42 -0.60
CA VAL A 77 -4.29 -16.69 0.10
C VAL A 77 -4.24 -16.49 1.62
N PHE A 78 -3.27 -15.70 2.12
CA PHE A 78 -3.13 -15.44 3.54
C PHE A 78 -4.30 -14.64 4.13
N GLN A 79 -4.89 -13.68 3.41
CA GLN A 79 -6.11 -12.99 3.85
C GLN A 79 -7.32 -13.92 3.96
N ARG A 80 -7.38 -15.01 3.18
CA ARG A 80 -8.47 -15.98 3.26
C ARG A 80 -8.33 -16.91 4.46
N LEU A 81 -7.09 -17.14 4.91
CA LEU A 81 -6.77 -17.93 6.10
C LEU A 81 -6.67 -17.06 7.38
N SER A 82 -6.40 -15.77 7.23
CA SER A 82 -6.20 -14.83 8.33
C SER A 82 -7.53 -14.52 9.04
N PRO A 83 -7.53 -14.43 10.39
CA PRO A 83 -8.69 -13.97 11.14
C PRO A 83 -9.01 -12.49 10.87
N MET A 84 -8.12 -11.75 10.21
CA MET A 84 -8.28 -10.33 9.93
C MET A 84 -9.09 -10.12 8.65
N ARG A 85 -10.17 -9.34 8.75
CA ARG A 85 -11.09 -9.08 7.64
C ARG A 85 -11.69 -7.69 7.74
N LEU A 86 -11.87 -7.05 6.59
CA LEU A 86 -12.67 -5.84 6.50
C LEU A 86 -14.14 -6.21 6.27
N ALA A 87 -15.03 -5.50 6.93
CA ALA A 87 -16.47 -5.63 6.75
C ALA A 87 -17.09 -4.25 6.59
N LYS A 88 -17.90 -4.07 5.54
CA LYS A 88 -18.70 -2.87 5.33
C LYS A 88 -20.15 -3.16 5.72
N LYS A 89 -20.73 -2.35 6.60
CA LYS A 89 -22.17 -2.39 6.91
C LYS A 89 -22.96 -1.68 5.80
N GLN A 90 -24.21 -2.08 5.64
CA GLN A 90 -25.12 -1.39 4.73
C GLN A 90 -25.52 -0.03 5.33
N HIS A 91 -25.45 1.01 4.52
CA HIS A 91 -25.73 2.38 4.94
C HIS A 91 -26.10 3.24 3.71
N ASP A 92 -27.17 4.02 3.82
CA ASP A 92 -27.85 4.69 2.70
C ASP A 92 -26.99 5.72 1.96
N LYS A 93 -25.92 6.20 2.59
CA LYS A 93 -24.98 7.18 2.00
C LYS A 93 -23.85 6.55 1.19
N CYS A 94 -23.68 5.22 1.25
CA CYS A 94 -22.56 4.54 0.60
C CYS A 94 -22.57 4.74 -0.92
N ASP A 95 -23.75 4.69 -1.53
CA ASP A 95 -23.92 4.79 -2.99
C ASP A 95 -23.67 6.21 -3.54
N LYS A 96 -23.54 7.21 -2.65
CA LYS A 96 -23.43 8.63 -3.03
C LYS A 96 -22.04 9.22 -2.80
N CYS A 97 -21.26 8.69 -1.85
CA CYS A 97 -20.00 9.35 -1.45
C CYS A 97 -18.79 8.93 -2.31
N GLY A 98 -18.62 7.64 -2.58
CA GLY A 98 -17.49 7.10 -3.37
C GLY A 98 -16.08 7.37 -2.81
N ILE A 99 -15.95 7.90 -1.58
CA ILE A 99 -14.66 8.31 -1.00
C ILE A 99 -13.75 7.09 -0.77
N CYS A 100 -14.33 5.96 -0.35
CA CYS A 100 -13.60 4.72 -0.12
C CYS A 100 -12.91 4.18 -1.38
N ALA A 101 -13.54 4.30 -2.55
CA ALA A 101 -12.94 3.91 -3.83
C ALA A 101 -11.74 4.81 -4.17
N LYS A 102 -11.90 6.14 -4.04
CA LYS A 102 -10.80 7.10 -4.27
C LYS A 102 -9.62 6.91 -3.30
N ALA A 103 -9.91 6.49 -2.07
CA ALA A 103 -8.90 6.22 -1.06
C ALA A 103 -8.21 4.86 -1.22
N CYS A 104 -8.75 3.98 -2.05
CA CYS A 104 -8.23 2.65 -2.26
C CYS A 104 -6.97 2.70 -3.13
N PRO A 105 -5.80 2.28 -2.60
CA PRO A 105 -4.56 2.30 -3.38
C PRO A 105 -4.59 1.27 -4.53
N MET A 106 -5.42 0.23 -4.41
CA MET A 106 -5.61 -0.81 -5.42
C MET A 106 -6.67 -0.46 -6.47
N ASP A 107 -7.37 0.67 -6.31
CA ASP A 107 -8.41 1.15 -7.23
C ASP A 107 -9.65 0.22 -7.30
N ILE A 108 -10.03 -0.36 -6.15
CA ILE A 108 -11.22 -1.23 -6.02
C ILE A 108 -12.47 -0.35 -5.92
N HIS A 109 -13.23 -0.28 -7.01
CA HIS A 109 -14.40 0.58 -7.14
C HIS A 109 -15.66 -0.02 -6.49
N GLU A 110 -15.69 -1.34 -6.35
CA GLU A 110 -16.77 -2.14 -5.80
C GLU A 110 -17.05 -1.76 -4.34
N ILE A 111 -16.02 -1.30 -3.61
CA ILE A 111 -16.14 -0.85 -2.21
C ILE A 111 -17.18 0.27 -2.07
N ALA A 112 -17.46 1.06 -3.12
CA ALA A 112 -18.49 2.08 -3.08
C ALA A 112 -19.91 1.50 -3.06
N ARG A 113 -20.20 0.49 -3.92
CA ARG A 113 -21.55 -0.01 -4.19
C ARG A 113 -21.91 -1.29 -3.42
N GLU A 114 -20.93 -2.13 -3.13
CA GLU A 114 -21.18 -3.41 -2.48
C GLU A 114 -21.08 -3.32 -0.95
N HIS A 115 -21.58 -4.35 -0.26
CA HIS A 115 -21.60 -4.42 1.21
C HIS A 115 -21.09 -5.78 1.73
N GLY A 116 -20.83 -5.84 3.04
CA GLY A 116 -20.34 -7.03 3.70
C GLY A 116 -18.88 -7.34 3.36
N SER A 117 -18.58 -8.62 3.20
CA SER A 117 -17.27 -9.11 2.74
C SER A 117 -17.12 -9.08 1.22
N LYS A 118 -18.22 -9.00 0.47
CA LYS A 118 -18.19 -8.96 -1.00
C LYS A 118 -17.65 -7.63 -1.55
N ALA A 119 -17.80 -6.56 -0.76
CA ALA A 119 -17.27 -5.24 -1.07
C ALA A 119 -15.75 -5.17 -1.26
N TYR A 120 -15.00 -6.21 -0.86
CA TYR A 120 -13.55 -6.25 -0.98
C TYR A 120 -13.15 -7.39 -1.93
N HIS A 121 -12.50 -7.04 -3.02
CA HIS A 121 -11.95 -8.00 -3.98
C HIS A 121 -10.74 -8.74 -3.41
N GLU A 122 -10.31 -9.81 -4.08
CA GLU A 122 -9.11 -10.58 -3.74
C GLU A 122 -7.81 -9.77 -3.78
N ASP A 123 -7.79 -8.68 -4.55
CA ASP A 123 -6.67 -7.75 -4.62
C ASP A 123 -6.58 -6.79 -3.41
N CYS A 124 -7.52 -6.88 -2.47
CA CYS A 124 -7.51 -6.06 -1.26
C CYS A 124 -6.27 -6.37 -0.40
N THR A 125 -5.47 -5.35 -0.10
CA THR A 125 -4.28 -5.49 0.76
C THR A 125 -4.57 -5.35 2.25
N LEU A 126 -5.84 -5.27 2.64
CA LEU A 126 -6.29 -4.97 4.01
C LEU A 126 -5.63 -3.72 4.64
N CYS A 127 -5.26 -2.72 3.84
CA CYS A 127 -4.56 -1.52 4.31
C CYS A 127 -5.38 -0.62 5.27
N GLY A 128 -6.71 -0.78 5.33
CA GLY A 128 -7.56 0.00 6.24
C GLY A 128 -7.86 1.45 5.83
N ARG A 129 -7.27 1.98 4.75
CA ARG A 129 -7.51 3.36 4.28
C ARG A 129 -8.99 3.68 4.05
N CYS A 130 -9.78 2.72 3.57
CA CYS A 130 -11.22 2.91 3.39
C CYS A 130 -11.96 3.14 4.71
N ALA A 131 -11.51 2.56 5.83
CA ALA A 131 -12.06 2.81 7.15
C ALA A 131 -11.65 4.19 7.69
N GLU A 132 -10.41 4.62 7.42
CA GLU A 132 -9.88 5.92 7.84
C GLU A 132 -10.58 7.10 7.16
N PHE A 133 -10.85 6.98 5.86
CA PHE A 133 -11.43 8.04 5.05
C PHE A 133 -12.97 7.97 4.94
N CYS A 134 -13.62 7.07 5.69
CA CYS A 134 -15.07 7.01 5.73
C CYS A 134 -15.62 8.08 6.71
N PRO A 135 -16.48 9.01 6.24
CA PRO A 135 -17.01 10.08 7.08
C PRO A 135 -18.14 9.63 8.02
N ASP A 136 -18.71 8.45 7.80
CA ASP A 136 -19.80 7.89 8.61
C ASP A 136 -19.24 6.91 9.66
N ASP A 137 -19.75 7.01 10.89
CA ASP A 137 -19.26 6.25 12.04
C ASP A 137 -19.66 4.77 11.95
N GLY A 138 -18.68 3.88 12.11
CA GLY A 138 -18.89 2.44 12.25
C GLY A 138 -19.38 1.70 10.99
N VAL A 139 -19.44 2.37 9.83
CA VAL A 139 -19.83 1.77 8.54
C VAL A 139 -18.77 0.78 8.06
N ILE A 140 -17.50 1.14 8.10
CA ILE A 140 -16.39 0.25 7.71
C ILE A 140 -15.62 -0.16 8.94
N GLN A 141 -15.38 -1.46 9.09
CA GLN A 141 -14.73 -2.03 10.27
C GLN A 141 -13.65 -3.02 9.85
N MET A 142 -12.46 -2.87 10.43
CA MET A 142 -11.41 -3.88 10.41
C MET A 142 -11.61 -4.77 11.64
N LYS A 143 -11.88 -6.05 11.41
CA LYS A 143 -12.12 -7.04 12.45
C LYS A 143 -10.99 -8.04 12.49
N TRP A 144 -10.58 -8.42 13.68
CA TRP A 144 -9.78 -9.61 13.92
C TRP A 144 -10.69 -10.63 14.60
N GLY A 145 -11.13 -11.62 13.83
CA GLY A 145 -12.11 -12.61 14.26
C GLY A 145 -13.44 -11.95 14.67
N PRO A 146 -13.83 -12.02 15.96
CA PRO A 146 -15.02 -11.36 16.50
C PRO A 146 -14.78 -9.91 16.96
N VAL A 147 -13.53 -9.49 17.17
CA VAL A 147 -13.21 -8.18 17.76
C VAL A 147 -12.97 -7.13 16.67
N PRO A 148 -13.67 -5.98 16.68
CA PRO A 148 -13.34 -4.86 15.80
C PRO A 148 -12.09 -4.13 16.30
N LEU A 149 -11.00 -4.17 15.53
CA LEU A 149 -9.76 -3.44 15.82
C LEU A 149 -9.88 -1.95 15.51
N PHE A 150 -10.51 -1.65 14.37
CA PHE A 150 -10.69 -0.27 13.93
C PHE A 150 -12.06 -0.12 13.28
N LYS A 151 -12.70 1.02 13.55
CA LYS A 151 -14.00 1.39 12.99
C LYS A 151 -13.86 2.77 12.38
N SER A 152 -14.55 3.01 11.26
CA SER A 152 -14.67 4.34 10.72
C SER A 152 -15.22 5.30 11.78
N ASN A 153 -14.65 6.49 11.84
CA ASN A 153 -15.05 7.50 12.79
C ASN A 153 -14.97 8.88 12.14
N ARG A 154 -16.01 9.70 12.30
CA ARG A 154 -16.13 11.01 11.67
C ARG A 154 -15.09 12.00 12.17
N GLU A 155 -14.75 11.99 13.46
CA GLU A 155 -13.70 12.84 14.02
C GLU A 155 -12.32 12.40 13.53
N TYR A 156 -12.09 11.09 13.40
CA TYR A 156 -10.87 10.57 12.78
C TYR A 156 -10.73 11.05 11.32
N TYR A 157 -11.80 10.92 10.53
CA TYR A 157 -11.86 11.40 9.15
C TYR A 157 -11.50 12.89 9.03
N LYS A 158 -12.13 13.76 9.84
CA LYS A 158 -11.84 15.20 9.82
C LYS A 158 -10.39 15.52 10.12
N ARG A 159 -9.80 14.83 11.10
CA ARG A 159 -8.39 15.00 11.45
C ARG A 159 -7.47 14.56 10.32
N ARG A 160 -7.77 13.42 9.67
CA ARG A 160 -7.00 12.91 8.52
C ARG A 160 -7.03 13.90 7.34
N MET A 161 -8.22 14.42 7.01
CA MET A 161 -8.43 15.39 5.92
C MET A 161 -7.70 16.73 6.08
N LYS A 162 -7.18 17.06 7.28
CA LYS A 162 -6.33 18.23 7.49
C LYS A 162 -4.91 18.01 6.96
N GLY A 163 -4.42 16.77 6.96
CA GLY A 163 -3.06 16.43 6.54
C GLY A 163 -2.96 15.67 5.22
N GLU A 164 -3.92 14.79 4.90
CA GLU A 164 -3.89 13.95 3.70
C GLU A 164 -5.29 13.89 3.06
N MET A 165 -5.32 14.01 1.74
CA MET A 165 -6.51 13.86 0.91
C MET A 165 -6.76 12.36 0.60
N PRO A 166 -8.00 11.95 0.23
CA PRO A 166 -8.31 10.55 -0.03
C PRO A 166 -7.42 9.94 -1.13
N ASP A 167 -7.11 10.71 -2.16
CA ASP A 167 -6.21 10.36 -3.27
C ASP A 167 -4.72 10.28 -2.85
N GLY A 168 -4.39 10.40 -1.57
CA GLY A 168 -3.03 10.32 -1.06
C GLY A 168 -2.21 11.60 -1.18
N ALA A 169 -2.79 12.70 -1.67
CA ALA A 169 -2.10 13.98 -1.71
C ALA A 169 -1.94 14.55 -0.27
N ILE A 170 -0.72 14.86 0.13
CA ILE A 170 -0.44 15.47 1.43
C ILE A 170 -0.70 16.98 1.33
N LYS A 171 -1.57 17.49 2.20
CA LYS A 171 -1.73 18.93 2.40
C LYS A 171 -0.52 19.43 3.16
N ILE A 172 0.40 20.05 2.43
CA ILE A 172 1.49 20.82 3.04
C ILE A 172 0.84 22.09 3.62
N VAL A 173 0.29 21.98 4.82
CA VAL A 173 -0.15 23.14 5.58
C VAL A 173 1.13 23.87 5.99
N ALA A 174 1.40 25.03 5.37
CA ALA A 174 2.42 25.94 5.86
C ALA A 174 2.09 26.22 7.34
N ALA A 175 2.92 25.70 8.25
CA ALA A 175 2.73 25.95 9.67
C ALA A 175 2.77 27.47 9.88
N PRO A 176 1.81 28.07 10.63
CA PRO A 176 1.99 29.43 11.08
C PRO A 176 3.22 29.42 11.99
N ARG A 177 4.32 30.05 11.53
CA ARG A 177 5.46 30.38 12.40
C ARG A 177 4.89 31.26 13.51
N LYS A 178 4.70 30.69 14.70
CA LYS A 178 4.51 31.48 15.91
C LYS A 178 5.82 32.25 16.09
N PRO A 179 5.85 33.60 16.04
CA PRO A 179 7.05 34.32 16.39
C PRO A 179 7.38 33.97 17.84
N ALA A 180 8.61 33.52 18.09
CA ALA A 180 9.11 33.28 19.43
C ALA A 180 9.02 34.61 20.21
N ALA A 181 8.19 34.60 21.25
CA ALA A 181 8.09 35.70 22.18
C ALA A 181 9.25 35.63 23.18
N GLY A 182 9.92 36.76 23.39
CA GLY A 182 10.65 37.07 24.63
C GLY A 182 12.10 36.62 24.70
N ALA A 183 13.01 37.46 24.19
CA ALA A 183 14.27 37.73 24.88
C ALA A 183 13.95 38.75 25.99
N ASP A 184 14.43 38.49 27.21
CA ASP A 184 14.61 39.32 28.42
C ASP A 184 14.83 38.25 29.55
N GLU A 185 15.75 38.27 30.50
CA GLU A 185 16.62 39.29 31.08
C GLU A 185 17.69 38.55 31.93
N HIS A 186 18.75 39.27 32.31
CA HIS A 186 19.92 38.84 33.07
C HIS A 186 19.66 38.29 34.49
N ALA A 187 20.40 37.24 34.88
CA ALA A 187 21.02 37.04 36.20
C ALA A 187 22.03 35.88 36.17
#